data_AF-A0A8H6QIL2-F1
#
_entry.id   AF-A0A8H6QIL2-F1
#
_cell.length_a   1.000
_cell.length_b   1.000
_cell.length_c   1.000
_cell.angle_alpha   90.00
_cell.angle_beta   90.00
_cell.angle_gamma   90.00
#
_symmetry.space_group_name_H-M   'P 1'
#
loop_
_entity.id
_entity.type
_entity.pdbx_description
1 polymer ?
#
loop_
_entity_poly.entity_id
_entity_poly.type
_entity_poly.pdbx_seq_one_letter_code
_entity_poly.pdbx_strand_id
1 'polypeptide(L)'
;MTTDLKDYLNFATACRVAFAGFLRIGEFTYKREDLGTSSIFSSTKLTRSDIRFSSSLDHAQLTLKRSKTDRRHEGVQIILAKTGDGACPVDALQKLLLLDPRGPDAPLFSFHRRPFSRNNFLSTLSAKLRALGLRTDGYSGHSFRKGAAQHAHDSGILDDQIQALGRWTSEAFRVYFTTNASVLYKLNHQFQTGSPAPLSLPLPPPSPPPA
;
A
#
# COMPACT_ATOMS: atom_id res chain seq x y z
N MET A 1 -23.33 11.61 7.73
CA MET A 1 -22.37 10.50 7.80
C MET A 1 -21.84 10.39 9.22
N THR A 2 -21.89 9.22 9.86
CA THR A 2 -21.40 9.03 11.24
C THR A 2 -19.87 9.13 11.30
N THR A 3 -19.33 9.47 12.47
CA THR A 3 -17.88 9.54 12.72
C THR A 3 -17.17 8.23 12.39
N ASP A 4 -17.76 7.10 12.74
CA ASP A 4 -17.18 5.78 12.48
C ASP A 4 -17.09 5.45 10.99
N LEU A 5 -18.07 5.91 10.20
CA LEU A 5 -18.04 5.74 8.75
C LEU A 5 -16.93 6.57 8.11
N LYS A 6 -16.66 7.79 8.61
CA LYS A 6 -15.52 8.60 8.16
C LYS A 6 -14.18 7.98 8.51
N ASP A 7 -14.03 7.45 9.73
CA ASP A 7 -12.81 6.76 10.16
C ASP A 7 -12.57 5.49 9.31
N TYR A 8 -13.63 4.74 9.02
CA TYR A 8 -13.57 3.61 8.09
C TYR A 8 -13.13 4.03 6.69
N LEU A 9 -13.75 5.07 6.13
CA LEU A 9 -13.45 5.57 4.79
C LEU A 9 -11.99 6.04 4.68
N ASN A 10 -11.50 6.79 5.66
CA ASN A 10 -10.12 7.24 5.74
C ASN A 10 -9.15 6.05 5.84
N PHE A 11 -9.42 5.10 6.74
CA PHE A 11 -8.58 3.91 6.90
C PHE A 11 -8.51 3.05 5.63
N ALA A 12 -9.66 2.78 5.03
CA ALA A 12 -9.74 1.92 3.86
C ALA A 12 -9.12 2.56 2.63
N THR A 13 -9.26 3.89 2.47
CA THR A 13 -8.58 4.63 1.40
C THR A 13 -7.08 4.64 1.60
N ALA A 14 -6.60 4.86 2.84
CA ALA A 14 -5.19 4.81 3.16
C ALA A 14 -4.58 3.45 2.83
N CYS A 15 -5.27 2.34 3.10
CA CYS A 15 -4.79 1.00 2.75
C CYS A 15 -4.59 0.83 1.23
N ARG A 16 -5.58 1.26 0.43
CA ARG A 16 -5.53 1.16 -1.04
C ARG A 16 -4.43 2.01 -1.65
N VAL A 17 -4.35 3.27 -1.21
CA VAL A 17 -3.32 4.21 -1.66
C VAL A 17 -1.93 3.76 -1.22
N ALA A 18 -1.78 3.26 0.01
CA ALA A 18 -0.51 2.79 0.52
C ALA A 18 0.00 1.55 -0.22
N PHE A 19 -0.89 0.61 -0.56
CA PHE A 19 -0.54 -0.56 -1.36
C PHE A 19 -0.18 -0.14 -2.79
N ALA A 20 -1.08 0.55 -3.50
CA ALA A 20 -0.87 0.96 -4.89
C ALA A 20 0.36 1.87 -5.07
N GLY A 21 0.64 2.74 -4.10
CA GLY A 21 1.78 3.66 -4.15
C GLY A 21 3.08 3.12 -3.55
N PHE A 22 3.13 1.86 -3.11
CA PHE A 22 4.30 1.27 -2.43
C PHE A 22 4.74 2.11 -1.21
N LEU A 23 3.78 2.69 -0.51
CA LEU A 23 4.06 3.67 0.54
C LEU A 23 4.60 3.00 1.80
N ARG A 24 5.59 3.65 2.42
CA ARG A 24 6.00 3.33 3.79
C ARG A 24 4.94 3.86 4.75
N ILE A 25 4.73 3.19 5.87
CA ILE A 25 3.73 3.64 6.87
C ILE A 25 3.94 5.09 7.33
N GLY A 26 5.19 5.54 7.44
CA GLY A 26 5.52 6.91 7.83
C GLY A 26 5.25 7.97 6.75
N GLU A 27 5.02 7.58 5.49
CA GLU A 27 4.71 8.51 4.39
C GLU A 27 3.24 8.94 4.41
N PHE A 28 2.33 8.12 4.97
CA PHE A 28 0.89 8.40 5.02
C PHE A 28 0.31 8.49 6.45
N THR A 29 1.15 8.44 7.48
CA THR A 29 0.76 8.63 8.89
C THR A 29 1.50 9.81 9.51
N TYR A 30 0.95 10.36 10.59
CA TYR A 30 1.55 11.48 11.31
C TYR A 30 1.34 11.35 12.83
N LYS A 31 2.18 12.02 13.61
CA LYS A 31 2.06 12.11 15.06
C LYS A 31 1.18 13.29 15.47
N ARG A 32 0.71 13.33 16.72
CA ARG A 32 -0.10 14.46 17.20
C ARG A 32 0.70 15.75 17.16
N GLU A 33 1.97 15.66 17.53
CA GLU A 33 2.93 16.77 17.55
C GLU A 33 3.09 17.41 16.16
N ASP A 34 2.97 16.62 15.08
CA ASP A 34 3.05 17.14 13.71
C ASP A 34 1.90 18.13 13.39
N LEU A 35 0.77 18.05 14.12
CA LEU A 35 -0.37 18.96 13.95
C LEU A 35 -0.20 20.29 14.68
N GLY A 36 0.83 20.44 15.52
CA GLY A 36 1.03 21.66 16.32
C GLY A 36 1.34 22.90 15.49
N THR A 37 1.92 22.73 14.30
CA THR A 37 2.28 23.84 13.39
C THR A 37 1.83 23.53 11.97
N SER A 38 0.75 24.16 11.52
CA SER A 38 0.12 23.87 10.20
C SER A 38 1.08 24.02 9.02
N SER A 39 1.98 25.02 9.03
CA SER A 39 2.96 25.23 7.94
C SER A 39 4.00 24.10 7.86
N ILE A 40 4.40 23.54 9.01
CA ILE A 40 5.31 22.39 9.06
C ILE A 40 4.57 21.13 8.60
N PHE A 41 3.32 20.96 8.98
CA PHE A 41 2.51 19.85 8.49
C PHE A 41 2.38 19.91 6.96
N SER A 42 1.94 21.04 6.42
CA SER A 42 1.77 21.24 4.97
C SER A 42 3.06 21.18 4.17
N SER A 43 4.24 21.28 4.78
CA SER A 43 5.53 21.10 4.08
C SER A 43 6.13 19.70 4.24
N THR A 44 5.63 18.88 5.17
CA THR A 44 6.28 17.60 5.51
C THR A 44 5.37 16.37 5.47
N LYS A 45 4.04 16.56 5.50
CA LYS A 45 3.05 15.49 5.55
C LYS A 45 2.05 15.59 4.40
N LEU A 46 1.39 14.46 4.14
CA LEU A 46 0.34 14.39 3.12
C LEU A 46 -0.90 15.15 3.53
N THR A 47 -1.33 16.01 2.63
CA THR A 47 -2.49 16.89 2.72
C THR A 47 -3.45 16.62 1.57
N ARG A 48 -4.65 17.23 1.63
CA ARG A 48 -5.65 17.12 0.57
C ARG A 48 -5.15 17.69 -0.76
N SER A 49 -4.33 18.74 -0.74
CA SER A 49 -3.75 19.39 -1.93
C SER A 49 -2.68 18.56 -2.66
N ASP A 50 -2.19 17.48 -2.03
CA ASP A 50 -1.20 16.59 -2.65
C ASP A 50 -1.81 15.59 -3.62
N ILE A 51 -3.13 15.57 -3.77
CA ILE A 51 -3.85 14.73 -4.72
C ILE A 51 -4.30 15.57 -5.91
N ARG A 52 -3.95 15.14 -7.12
CA ARG A 52 -4.48 15.69 -8.37
C ARG A 52 -5.03 14.57 -9.22
N PHE A 53 -6.27 14.71 -9.67
CA PHE A 53 -6.87 13.76 -10.60
C PHE A 53 -6.56 14.16 -12.04
N SER A 54 -6.36 13.16 -12.89
CA SER A 54 -6.37 13.32 -14.34
C SER A 54 -7.74 13.76 -14.85
N SER A 55 -7.78 14.47 -15.97
CA SER A 55 -9.05 14.91 -16.58
C SER A 55 -9.95 13.72 -16.99
N SER A 56 -9.34 12.60 -17.38
CA SER A 56 -10.03 11.34 -17.73
C SER A 56 -10.41 10.49 -16.51
N LEU A 57 -9.94 10.84 -15.31
CA LEU A 57 -10.08 10.05 -14.08
C LEU A 57 -9.53 8.62 -14.17
N ASP A 58 -8.60 8.38 -15.10
CA ASP A 58 -7.90 7.08 -15.25
C ASP A 58 -6.72 6.91 -14.28
N HIS A 59 -6.22 8.02 -13.72
CA HIS A 59 -5.22 8.02 -12.67
C HIS A 59 -5.36 9.22 -11.72
N ALA A 60 -4.73 9.11 -10.55
CA ALA A 60 -4.49 10.20 -9.61
C ALA A 60 -2.99 10.33 -9.35
N GLN A 61 -2.49 11.55 -9.33
CA GLN A 61 -1.14 11.89 -8.90
C GLN A 61 -1.15 12.18 -7.39
N LEU A 62 -0.28 11.50 -6.65
CA LEU A 62 0.03 11.76 -5.24
C LEU A 62 1.44 12.37 -5.14
N THR A 63 1.55 13.55 -4.54
CA THR A 63 2.84 14.21 -4.30
C THR A 63 3.33 13.93 -2.88
N LEU A 64 4.41 13.15 -2.74
CA LEU A 64 5.10 12.98 -1.46
C LEU A 64 6.09 14.14 -1.25
N LYS A 65 5.86 14.97 -0.23
CA LYS A 65 6.73 16.14 0.08
C LYS A 65 8.10 15.78 0.64
N ARG A 66 8.22 14.59 1.23
CA ARG A 66 9.48 14.09 1.79
C ARG A 66 9.63 12.64 1.43
N SER A 67 10.67 12.31 0.66
CA SER A 67 11.15 10.93 0.55
C SER A 67 12.45 10.79 1.34
N LYS A 68 12.73 9.58 1.87
CA LYS A 68 14.00 9.31 2.60
C LYS A 68 15.26 9.60 1.78
N THR A 69 15.14 9.67 0.47
CA THR A 69 16.25 9.88 -0.49
C THR A 69 16.28 11.28 -1.08
N ASP A 70 15.32 12.13 -0.73
CA ASP A 70 15.20 13.48 -1.26
C ASP A 70 15.93 14.48 -0.37
N ARG A 71 17.23 14.67 -0.66
CA ARG A 71 18.09 15.67 0.01
C ARG A 71 17.78 17.11 -0.41
N ARG A 72 16.97 17.32 -1.46
CA ARG A 72 16.65 18.63 -2.03
C ARG A 72 15.23 19.11 -1.74
N HIS A 73 14.41 18.27 -1.10
CA HIS A 73 13.00 18.56 -0.79
C HIS A 73 12.13 18.83 -2.03
N GLU A 74 12.50 18.27 -3.19
CA GLU A 74 11.74 18.40 -4.44
C GLU A 74 10.45 17.56 -4.41
N GLY A 75 10.36 16.60 -3.48
CA GLY A 75 9.29 15.63 -3.39
C GLY A 75 9.35 14.57 -4.49
N VAL A 76 8.42 13.63 -4.46
CA VAL A 76 8.27 12.63 -5.52
C VAL A 76 6.81 12.44 -5.88
N GLN A 77 6.53 12.40 -7.18
CA GLN A 77 5.20 12.14 -7.70
C GLN A 77 4.98 10.65 -7.85
N ILE A 78 3.84 10.17 -7.39
CA ILE A 78 3.39 8.79 -7.52
C ILE A 78 2.13 8.79 -8.34
N ILE A 79 2.14 8.07 -9.46
CA ILE A 79 0.97 7.90 -10.31
C ILE A 79 0.21 6.66 -9.83
N LEU A 80 -1.05 6.86 -9.44
CA LEU A 80 -1.96 5.83 -8.97
C LEU A 80 -2.98 5.54 -10.08
N ALA A 81 -2.83 4.41 -10.76
CA ALA A 81 -3.76 3.99 -11.82
C ALA A 81 -5.12 3.57 -11.25
N LYS A 82 -6.19 3.81 -12.01
CA LYS A 82 -7.52 3.27 -11.76
C LYS A 82 -7.52 1.79 -12.14
N THR A 83 -8.02 0.92 -11.24
CA THR A 83 -8.02 -0.54 -11.42
C THR A 83 -9.41 -1.10 -11.73
N GLY A 84 -10.48 -0.34 -11.45
CA GLY A 84 -11.86 -0.77 -11.67
C GLY A 84 -12.38 -1.82 -10.68
N ASP A 85 -11.61 -2.14 -9.63
CA ASP A 85 -11.96 -3.13 -8.61
C ASP A 85 -12.17 -2.53 -7.21
N GLY A 86 -12.49 -3.37 -6.24
CA GLY A 86 -12.70 -2.96 -4.84
C GLY A 86 -11.44 -2.43 -4.15
N ALA A 87 -10.26 -2.61 -4.74
CA ALA A 87 -8.97 -2.12 -4.25
C ALA A 87 -8.54 -0.80 -4.92
N CYS A 88 -9.36 -0.25 -5.83
CA CYS A 88 -9.00 0.92 -6.62
C CYS A 88 -8.63 2.15 -5.76
N PRO A 89 -7.39 2.68 -5.90
CA PRO A 89 -6.97 3.86 -5.15
C PRO A 89 -7.67 5.13 -5.64
N VAL A 90 -7.92 5.27 -6.94
CA VAL A 90 -8.54 6.45 -7.55
C VAL A 90 -9.99 6.61 -7.08
N ASP A 91 -10.78 5.54 -7.15
CA ASP A 91 -12.18 5.58 -6.70
C ASP A 91 -12.28 5.78 -5.19
N ALA A 92 -11.35 5.20 -4.41
CA ALA A 92 -11.31 5.41 -2.97
C ALA A 92 -10.97 6.87 -2.61
N LEU A 93 -10.01 7.48 -3.30
CA LEU A 93 -9.67 8.89 -3.12
C LEU A 93 -10.84 9.81 -3.48
N GLN A 94 -11.50 9.58 -4.62
CA GLN A 94 -12.69 10.35 -5.02
C GLN A 94 -13.79 10.26 -3.97
N LYS A 95 -14.14 9.04 -3.53
CA LYS A 95 -15.14 8.82 -2.47
C LYS A 95 -14.74 9.51 -1.16
N LEU A 96 -13.48 9.42 -0.76
CA LEU A 96 -13.00 10.06 0.46
C LEU A 96 -13.14 11.58 0.39
N LEU A 97 -12.71 12.20 -0.70
CA LEU A 97 -12.74 13.67 -0.86
C LEU A 97 -14.17 14.21 -0.98
N LEU A 98 -15.08 13.43 -1.56
CA LEU A 98 -16.50 13.77 -1.67
C LEU A 98 -17.23 13.65 -0.33
N LEU A 99 -16.99 12.56 0.42
CA LEU A 99 -17.78 12.22 1.61
C LEU A 99 -17.18 12.76 2.92
N ASP A 100 -15.91 13.15 2.91
CA ASP A 100 -15.23 13.83 4.01
C ASP A 100 -14.50 15.10 3.49
N PRO A 101 -15.27 16.13 3.07
CA PRO A 101 -14.70 17.36 2.54
C PRO A 101 -13.95 18.12 3.64
N ARG A 102 -12.71 18.51 3.33
CA ARG A 102 -11.81 19.27 4.23
C ARG A 102 -10.99 20.27 3.42
N GLY A 103 -10.40 21.26 4.10
CA GLY A 103 -9.53 22.24 3.45
C GLY A 103 -8.27 21.62 2.80
N PRO A 104 -7.63 22.33 1.86
CA PRO A 104 -6.48 21.83 1.10
C PRO A 104 -5.30 21.40 1.99
N ASP A 105 -5.06 22.14 3.08
CA ASP A 105 -3.99 21.87 4.05
C ASP A 105 -4.34 20.81 5.10
N ALA A 106 -5.58 20.31 5.10
CA ALA A 106 -5.96 19.26 6.03
C ALA A 106 -5.20 17.96 5.71
N PRO A 107 -4.93 17.11 6.72
CA PRO A 107 -4.35 15.79 6.49
C PRO A 107 -5.12 14.99 5.44
N LEU A 108 -4.38 14.30 4.55
CA LEU A 108 -4.99 13.46 3.52
C LEU A 108 -5.85 12.35 4.13
N PHE A 109 -5.37 11.75 5.22
CA PHE A 109 -6.11 10.76 5.99
C PHE A 109 -6.19 11.21 7.44
N SER A 110 -7.31 10.98 8.11
CA SER A 110 -7.47 11.31 9.53
C SER A 110 -8.39 10.34 10.24
N PHE A 111 -8.14 10.13 11.53
CA PHE A 111 -9.15 9.62 12.45
C PHE A 111 -9.74 10.79 13.24
N HIS A 112 -11.02 10.69 13.59
CA HIS A 112 -11.75 11.78 14.21
C HIS A 112 -11.37 11.99 15.69
N ARG A 113 -11.23 10.88 16.43
CA ARG A 113 -10.98 10.92 17.90
C ARG A 113 -9.52 10.74 18.28
N ARG A 114 -8.65 10.40 17.34
CA ARG A 114 -7.23 10.10 17.60
C ARG A 114 -6.36 10.49 16.41
N PRO A 115 -5.05 10.71 16.57
CA PRO A 115 -4.17 10.97 15.45
C PRO A 115 -4.13 9.79 14.48
N PHE A 116 -3.97 10.06 13.19
CA PHE A 116 -3.69 9.02 12.17
C PHE A 116 -2.23 8.58 12.25
N SER A 117 -1.82 8.13 13.44
CA SER A 117 -0.46 7.71 13.74
C SER A 117 -0.23 6.25 13.36
N ARG A 118 1.04 5.88 13.18
CA ARG A 118 1.47 4.49 12.95
C ARG A 118 0.79 3.52 13.92
N ASN A 119 0.81 3.80 15.21
CA ASN A 119 0.28 2.89 16.23
C ASN A 119 -1.25 2.78 16.14
N ASN A 120 -1.96 3.89 15.94
CA ASN A 120 -3.42 3.87 15.80
C ASN A 120 -3.85 3.17 14.51
N PHE A 121 -3.13 3.40 13.41
CA PHE A 121 -3.38 2.74 12.14
C PHE A 121 -3.16 1.23 12.25
N LEU A 122 -2.02 0.78 12.80
CA LEU A 122 -1.73 -0.64 12.97
C LEU A 122 -2.69 -1.33 13.94
N SER A 123 -3.06 -0.67 15.05
CA SER A 123 -4.09 -1.16 15.97
C SER A 123 -5.43 -1.38 15.25
N THR A 124 -5.83 -0.44 14.38
CA THR A 124 -7.05 -0.54 13.58
C THR A 124 -6.97 -1.68 12.55
N LEU A 125 -5.82 -1.81 11.90
CA LEU A 125 -5.56 -2.91 10.95
C LEU A 125 -5.65 -4.26 11.66
N SER A 126 -4.98 -4.45 12.78
CA SER A 126 -5.04 -5.68 13.56
C SER A 126 -6.45 -6.01 14.03
N ALA A 127 -7.22 -5.01 14.48
CA ALA A 127 -8.60 -5.22 14.89
C ALA A 127 -9.48 -5.68 13.72
N LYS A 128 -9.31 -5.08 12.54
CA LYS A 128 -10.07 -5.46 11.33
C LYS A 128 -9.67 -6.84 10.80
N LEU A 129 -8.38 -7.17 10.80
CA LEU A 129 -7.92 -8.51 10.43
C LEU A 129 -8.50 -9.58 11.37
N ARG A 130 -8.47 -9.34 12.69
CA ARG A 130 -9.09 -10.24 13.68
C ARG A 130 -10.59 -10.41 13.45
N ALA A 131 -11.31 -9.33 13.15
CA ALA A 131 -12.74 -9.40 12.83
C ALA A 131 -13.04 -10.22 11.56
N LEU A 132 -12.08 -10.36 10.66
CA LEU A 132 -12.16 -11.21 9.47
C LEU A 132 -11.66 -12.66 9.71
N GLY A 133 -11.31 -13.02 10.95
CA GLY A 133 -10.72 -14.33 11.27
C GLY A 133 -9.28 -14.51 10.77
N LEU A 134 -8.62 -13.42 10.35
CA LEU A 134 -7.27 -13.47 9.83
C LEU A 134 -6.23 -13.33 10.95
N ARG A 135 -5.18 -14.13 10.83
CA ARG A 135 -3.97 -14.04 11.63
C ARG A 135 -3.32 -12.66 11.45
N THR A 136 -2.98 -12.01 12.55
CA THR A 136 -2.35 -10.67 12.52
C THR A 136 -0.83 -10.73 12.49
N ASP A 137 -0.24 -11.87 12.84
CA ASP A 137 1.19 -12.12 12.71
C ASP A 137 1.61 -12.02 11.23
N GLY A 138 2.64 -11.22 10.97
CA GLY A 138 3.10 -10.88 9.62
C GLY A 138 2.55 -9.57 9.05
N TYR A 139 1.50 -8.98 9.64
CA TYR A 139 0.99 -7.67 9.23
C TYR A 139 1.63 -6.56 10.07
N SER A 140 2.58 -5.84 9.48
CA SER A 140 3.29 -4.71 10.06
C SER A 140 3.18 -3.46 9.19
N GLY A 141 3.75 -2.35 9.65
CA GLY A 141 3.84 -1.14 8.84
C GLY A 141 4.63 -1.30 7.52
N HIS A 142 5.46 -2.35 7.41
CA HIS A 142 6.18 -2.66 6.18
C HIS A 142 5.32 -3.44 5.17
N SER A 143 4.21 -4.05 5.60
CA SER A 143 3.45 -5.00 4.78
C SER A 143 2.83 -4.37 3.54
N PHE A 144 2.49 -3.08 3.56
CA PHE A 144 1.99 -2.40 2.34
C PHE A 144 3.06 -2.35 1.26
N ARG A 145 4.24 -1.81 1.59
CA ARG A 145 5.34 -1.69 0.64
C ARG A 145 5.94 -3.05 0.25
N LYS A 146 6.13 -3.94 1.22
CA LYS A 146 6.62 -5.31 1.00
C LYS A 146 5.62 -6.10 0.14
N GLY A 147 4.34 -6.07 0.49
CA GLY A 147 3.28 -6.78 -0.22
C GLY A 147 3.08 -6.26 -1.63
N ALA A 148 3.18 -4.94 -1.85
CA ALA A 148 3.12 -4.36 -3.19
C ALA A 148 4.29 -4.83 -4.07
N ALA A 149 5.51 -4.90 -3.53
CA ALA A 149 6.67 -5.45 -4.25
C ALA A 149 6.49 -6.93 -4.61
N GLN A 150 6.07 -7.75 -3.65
CA GLN A 150 5.77 -9.15 -3.90
C GLN A 150 4.70 -9.29 -4.99
N HIS A 151 3.60 -8.54 -4.88
CA HIS A 151 2.50 -8.61 -5.84
C HIS A 151 2.92 -8.21 -7.25
N ALA A 152 3.76 -7.18 -7.38
CA ALA A 152 4.32 -6.77 -8.66
C ALA A 152 5.21 -7.86 -9.28
N HIS A 153 6.07 -8.47 -8.46
CA HIS A 153 6.90 -9.60 -8.87
C HIS A 153 6.06 -10.81 -9.31
N ASP A 154 5.03 -11.17 -8.53
CA ASP A 154 4.12 -12.27 -8.87
C ASP A 154 3.29 -11.98 -10.13
N SER A 155 3.12 -10.70 -10.47
CA SER A 155 2.47 -10.24 -11.71
C SER A 155 3.43 -10.18 -12.91
N GLY A 156 4.69 -10.60 -12.74
CA GLY A 156 5.69 -10.63 -13.81
C GLY A 156 6.29 -9.26 -14.16
N ILE A 157 6.15 -8.25 -13.30
CA ILE A 157 6.79 -6.95 -13.49
C ILE A 157 8.30 -7.12 -13.27
N LEU A 158 9.11 -6.52 -14.14
CA LEU A 158 10.56 -6.65 -14.09
C LEU A 158 11.15 -5.94 -12.86
N ASP A 159 12.28 -6.43 -12.36
CA ASP A 159 12.94 -5.93 -11.15
C ASP A 159 13.23 -4.41 -11.19
N ASP A 160 13.69 -3.91 -12.34
CA ASP A 160 13.95 -2.48 -12.58
C ASP A 160 12.67 -1.63 -12.55
N GLN A 161 11.57 -2.18 -13.08
CA GLN A 161 10.25 -1.55 -13.04
C GLN A 161 9.67 -1.55 -11.62
N ILE A 162 9.82 -2.64 -10.85
CA ILE A 162 9.45 -2.71 -9.42
C ILE A 162 10.27 -1.70 -8.61
N GLN A 163 11.57 -1.62 -8.89
CA GLN A 163 12.47 -0.66 -8.29
C GLN A 163 12.00 0.77 -8.53
N ALA A 164 11.60 1.10 -9.77
CA ALA A 164 11.02 2.39 -10.13
C ALA A 164 9.70 2.68 -9.41
N LEU A 165 8.71 1.75 -9.47
CA LEU A 165 7.40 1.89 -8.81
C LEU A 165 7.53 2.13 -7.31
N GLY A 166 8.40 1.36 -6.67
CA GLY A 166 8.64 1.47 -5.26
C GLY A 166 9.58 2.60 -4.88
N ARG A 167 10.35 3.18 -5.80
CA ARG A 167 11.37 4.20 -5.49
C ARG A 167 12.48 3.60 -4.60
N TRP A 168 12.99 2.44 -5.00
CA TRP A 168 14.20 1.86 -4.41
C TRP A 168 15.43 2.33 -5.18
N THR A 169 16.51 2.64 -4.47
CA THR A 169 17.80 3.00 -5.07
C THR A 169 18.79 1.83 -5.05
N SER A 170 18.38 0.68 -4.52
CA SER A 170 19.18 -0.53 -4.41
C SER A 170 18.29 -1.78 -4.51
N GLU A 171 18.92 -2.93 -4.65
CA GLU A 171 18.27 -4.25 -4.74
C GLU A 171 17.66 -4.77 -3.43
N ALA A 172 17.58 -3.92 -2.39
CA ALA A 172 17.04 -4.31 -1.08
C ALA A 172 15.57 -4.81 -1.15
N PHE A 173 14.84 -4.47 -2.20
CA PHE A 173 13.46 -4.96 -2.40
C PHE A 173 13.40 -6.45 -2.72
N ARG A 174 14.46 -7.06 -3.26
CA ARG A 174 14.51 -8.50 -3.57
C ARG A 174 14.32 -9.39 -2.34
N VAL A 175 14.72 -8.91 -1.16
CA VAL A 175 14.51 -9.59 0.13
C VAL A 175 13.02 -9.78 0.46
N TYR A 176 12.15 -9.04 -0.22
CA TYR A 176 10.71 -9.20 -0.06
C TYR A 176 10.13 -10.36 -0.85
N PHE A 177 10.83 -10.83 -1.89
CA PHE A 177 10.35 -11.89 -2.75
C PHE A 177 10.38 -13.24 -2.03
N THR A 178 9.21 -13.83 -1.89
CA THR A 178 9.00 -15.18 -1.39
C THR A 178 8.42 -16.01 -2.52
N THR A 179 9.04 -17.16 -2.80
CA THR A 179 8.53 -18.11 -3.77
C THR A 179 7.66 -19.14 -3.05
N ASN A 180 6.54 -19.55 -3.65
CA ASN A 180 5.71 -20.64 -3.15
C ASN A 180 6.07 -21.98 -3.81
N ALA A 181 5.66 -23.09 -3.20
CA ALA A 181 5.97 -24.44 -3.68
C ALA A 181 5.51 -24.69 -5.13
N SER A 182 4.38 -24.11 -5.55
CA SER A 182 3.87 -24.25 -6.91
C SER A 182 4.78 -23.58 -7.94
N VAL A 183 5.31 -22.40 -7.62
CA VAL A 183 6.29 -21.72 -8.48
C VAL A 183 7.61 -22.49 -8.51
N LEU A 184 8.10 -22.95 -7.36
CA LEU A 184 9.31 -23.79 -7.30
C LEU A 184 9.16 -25.08 -8.11
N TYR A 185 8.00 -25.74 -8.04
CA TYR A 185 7.70 -26.92 -8.84
C TYR A 185 7.76 -26.62 -10.33
N LYS A 186 7.10 -25.55 -10.79
CA LYS A 186 7.11 -25.15 -12.21
C LYS A 186 8.52 -24.88 -12.71
N LEU A 187 9.30 -24.13 -11.93
CA LEU A 187 10.70 -23.81 -12.26
C LEU A 187 11.56 -25.07 -12.29
N ASN A 188 11.43 -25.96 -11.30
CA ASN A 188 12.18 -27.21 -11.27
C ASN A 188 11.78 -28.14 -12.42
N HIS A 189 10.50 -28.26 -12.75
CA HIS A 189 10.04 -29.02 -13.91
C HIS A 189 10.64 -28.48 -15.22
N GLN A 190 10.61 -27.16 -15.40
CA GLN A 190 11.21 -26.53 -16.58
C GLN A 190 12.72 -26.75 -16.63
N PHE A 191 13.42 -26.64 -15.49
CA PHE A 191 14.84 -26.92 -15.40
C PHE A 191 15.18 -28.37 -15.80
N GLN A 192 14.38 -29.34 -15.35
CA GLN A 192 14.61 -30.77 -15.61
C GLN A 192 14.25 -31.19 -17.05
N THR A 193 13.23 -30.57 -17.65
CA THR A 193 12.64 -31.03 -18.92
C THR A 193 12.93 -30.11 -20.10
N GLY A 194 13.49 -28.92 -19.86
CA GLY A 194 13.62 -27.86 -20.87
C GLY A 194 12.27 -27.27 -21.34
N SER A 195 11.14 -27.71 -20.77
CA SER A 195 9.79 -27.32 -21.19
C SER A 195 8.99 -26.72 -20.02
N PRO A 196 8.27 -25.60 -20.22
CA PRO A 196 7.45 -25.02 -19.17
C PRO A 196 6.40 -26.03 -18.68
N ALA A 197 6.21 -26.11 -17.35
CA ALA A 197 5.29 -27.05 -16.73
C ALA A 197 3.86 -26.92 -17.29
N PRO A 198 3.15 -28.03 -17.58
CA PRO A 198 1.80 -27.97 -18.11
C PRO A 198 0.85 -27.22 -17.16
N LEU A 199 -0.05 -26.43 -17.75
CA LEU A 199 -1.02 -25.54 -17.10
C LEU A 199 -2.16 -26.32 -16.43
N SER A 200 -1.88 -27.12 -15.40
CA SER A 200 -2.93 -27.71 -14.54
C SER A 200 -2.32 -28.43 -13.34
N LEU A 201 -2.41 -27.86 -12.13
CA LEU A 201 -2.31 -28.64 -10.89
C LEU A 201 -3.15 -28.00 -9.77
N PRO A 202 -4.26 -28.64 -9.35
CA PRO A 202 -4.64 -28.64 -7.95
C PRO A 202 -3.70 -29.60 -7.20
N LEU A 203 -2.90 -29.10 -6.26
CA LEU A 203 -2.10 -29.96 -5.38
C LEU A 203 -3.03 -30.66 -4.37
N PRO A 204 -2.89 -31.97 -4.13
CA PRO A 204 -3.61 -32.65 -3.06
C PRO A 204 -3.14 -32.20 -1.67
N PRO A 205 -4.00 -32.22 -0.64
CA PRO A 205 -3.63 -31.81 0.71
C PRO A 205 -2.55 -32.72 1.31
N PRO A 206 -1.73 -32.20 2.25
CA PRO A 206 -0.62 -32.94 2.84
C PRO A 206 -1.10 -34.15 3.66
N SER A 207 -0.36 -35.26 3.57
CA SER A 207 -0.59 -36.49 4.31
C SER A 207 -0.51 -36.26 5.83
N PRO A 208 -1.34 -36.93 6.64
CA PRO A 208 -1.26 -36.83 8.09
C PRO A 208 0.06 -37.45 8.60
N PRO A 209 0.56 -37.00 9.77
CA PRO A 209 1.82 -37.48 10.32
C PRO A 209 1.74 -38.97 10.68
N PRO A 210 2.85 -39.72 10.58
CA PRO A 210 2.90 -41.12 10.97
C PRO A 210 2.67 -41.27 12.48
N ALA A 211 1.99 -42.37 12.83
CA ALA A 211 1.49 -42.70 14.16
C ALA A 211 2.54 -42.70 15.27
#